data_AF-T0YAB1-F1
#
_entry.id   AF-T0YAB1-F1
#
_cell.length_a   1.000
_cell.length_b   1.000
_cell.length_c   1.000
_cell.angle_alpha   90.00
_cell.angle_beta   90.00
_cell.angle_gamma   90.00
#
_symmetry.space_group_name_H-M   'P 1'
#
loop_
_entity.id
_entity.type
_entity.pdbx_description
1 polymer ?
#
loop_
_entity_poly.entity_id
_entity_poly.type
_entity_poly.pdbx_seq_one_letter_code
_entity_poly.pdbx_strand_id
1 'polypeptide(L)'
;TNDLDSTQIQSLYGLYDAMPNGSVITRSQLVQQTITATTITTVSGNTVNARSVTSNQLDLPTKMGWYIDFSLSPGEAVVTEPALVDGALFVTTDQPSGISCEGGFNSWLYAFNYRDGGLFPYPFSMRPTAERYPRPSRMWQACLSETCMRRGRAQP
;
A
#
# COMPACT_ATOMS: atom_id res chain seq x y z
N THR A 1 -19.20 -16.85 7.80
CA THR A 1 -17.81 -17.21 7.46
C THR A 1 -16.91 -16.58 8.50
N ASN A 2 -16.00 -17.35 9.10
CA ASN A 2 -15.06 -16.81 10.08
C ASN A 2 -13.93 -16.05 9.36
N ASP A 3 -13.44 -15.00 10.00
CA ASP A 3 -12.40 -14.11 9.45
C ASP A 3 -11.07 -14.86 9.22
N LEU A 4 -10.81 -15.88 10.04
CA LEU A 4 -9.58 -16.68 9.99
C LEU A 4 -9.40 -17.48 8.69
N ASP A 5 -10.49 -17.78 7.99
CA ASP A 5 -10.49 -18.50 6.70
C ASP A 5 -10.83 -17.57 5.53
N SER A 6 -10.87 -16.25 5.79
CA SER A 6 -11.19 -15.29 4.76
C SER A 6 -10.11 -15.29 3.69
N THR A 7 -10.50 -15.53 2.46
CA THR A 7 -9.64 -15.41 1.27
C THR A 7 -9.92 -14.13 0.50
N GLN A 8 -10.69 -13.21 1.10
CA GLN A 8 -11.06 -11.95 0.48
C GLN A 8 -9.80 -11.14 0.14
N ILE A 9 -9.69 -10.72 -1.11
CA ILE A 9 -8.62 -9.84 -1.56
C ILE A 9 -8.91 -8.44 -1.02
N GLN A 10 -7.98 -7.92 -0.22
CA GLN A 10 -7.98 -6.52 0.18
C GLN A 10 -7.11 -5.68 -0.75
N SER A 11 -7.32 -4.37 -0.70
CA SER A 11 -6.63 -3.44 -1.58
C SER A 11 -6.21 -2.18 -0.85
N LEU A 12 -5.05 -1.66 -1.23
CA LEU A 12 -4.56 -0.35 -0.82
C LEU A 12 -4.81 0.66 -1.94
N TYR A 13 -5.24 1.87 -1.59
CA TYR A 13 -5.50 2.94 -2.54
C TYR A 13 -4.74 4.22 -2.15
N GLY A 14 -4.16 4.87 -3.16
CA GLY A 14 -3.67 6.24 -3.07
C GLY A 14 -4.48 7.13 -4.01
N LEU A 15 -5.34 7.98 -3.45
CA LEU A 15 -6.29 8.78 -4.23
C LEU A 15 -5.83 10.24 -4.28
N TYR A 16 -5.94 10.85 -5.46
CA TYR A 16 -5.64 12.26 -5.65
C TYR A 16 -6.86 13.13 -5.29
N ASP A 17 -6.75 13.86 -4.18
CA ASP A 17 -7.83 14.71 -3.65
C ASP A 17 -7.80 16.13 -4.26
N ALA A 18 -8.19 16.23 -5.53
CA ALA A 18 -8.35 17.51 -6.23
C ALA A 18 -9.70 17.66 -6.94
N MET A 19 -10.66 16.78 -6.64
CA MET A 19 -11.98 16.78 -7.27
C MET A 19 -13.01 17.55 -6.44
N PRO A 20 -14.11 18.01 -7.06
CA PRO A 20 -15.27 18.48 -6.33
C PRO A 20 -15.78 17.42 -5.35
N ASN A 21 -16.20 17.87 -4.17
CA ASN A 21 -16.79 17.02 -3.13
C ASN A 21 -17.90 16.13 -3.70
N GLY A 22 -17.82 14.82 -3.40
CA GLY A 22 -18.82 13.84 -3.84
C GLY A 22 -18.55 13.16 -5.18
N SER A 23 -17.40 13.42 -5.80
CA SER A 23 -16.96 12.67 -6.99
C SER A 23 -16.71 11.20 -6.66
N VAL A 24 -17.33 10.29 -7.41
CA VAL A 24 -17.11 8.84 -7.27
C VAL A 24 -15.92 8.43 -8.13
N ILE A 25 -14.90 7.85 -7.51
CA ILE A 25 -13.74 7.29 -8.21
C ILE A 25 -13.96 5.80 -8.41
N THR A 26 -13.77 5.33 -9.63
CA THR A 26 -13.77 3.92 -9.98
C THR A 26 -12.37 3.43 -10.31
N ARG A 27 -12.12 2.11 -10.18
CA ARG A 27 -10.79 1.52 -10.45
C ARG A 27 -10.28 1.79 -11.87
N SER A 28 -11.16 1.98 -12.85
CA SER A 28 -10.77 2.33 -14.23
C SER A 28 -10.08 3.70 -14.33
N GLN A 29 -10.31 4.58 -13.37
CA GLN A 29 -9.67 5.90 -13.26
C GLN A 29 -8.34 5.83 -12.49
N LEU A 30 -7.95 4.66 -12.00
CA LEU A 30 -6.71 4.45 -11.25
C LEU A 30 -5.69 3.70 -12.10
N VAL A 31 -4.44 3.77 -11.67
CA VAL A 31 -3.35 2.91 -12.14
C VAL A 31 -3.21 1.72 -11.19
N GLN A 32 -3.24 0.51 -11.73
CA GLN A 32 -2.96 -0.68 -10.94
C GLN A 32 -1.46 -0.86 -10.77
N GLN A 33 -1.03 -1.20 -9.56
CA GLN A 33 0.28 -1.79 -9.30
C GLN A 33 0.10 -3.23 -8.83
N THR A 34 1.04 -4.10 -9.19
CA THR A 34 0.97 -5.54 -8.93
C THR A 34 2.17 -5.98 -8.10
N ILE A 35 1.90 -6.80 -7.09
CA ILE A 35 2.91 -7.42 -6.25
C ILE A 35 3.28 -8.78 -6.84
N THR A 36 4.58 -9.06 -6.92
CA THR A 36 5.14 -10.34 -7.38
C THR A 36 6.09 -10.91 -6.33
N ALA A 37 6.08 -12.23 -6.17
CA ALA A 37 7.05 -12.93 -5.33
C ALA A 37 8.43 -12.89 -6.01
N THR A 38 9.47 -12.61 -5.22
CA THR A 38 10.86 -12.66 -5.67
C THR A 38 11.75 -13.19 -4.56
N THR A 39 13.01 -13.47 -4.87
CA THR A 39 14.01 -13.86 -3.88
C THR A 39 15.23 -12.95 -4.01
N ILE A 40 15.75 -12.52 -2.87
CA ILE A 40 16.97 -11.70 -2.82
C ILE A 40 18.05 -12.55 -2.18
N THR A 41 19.14 -12.77 -2.89
CA THR A 41 20.35 -13.36 -2.32
C THR A 41 21.20 -12.23 -1.76
N THR A 42 21.43 -12.25 -0.44
CA THR A 42 22.27 -11.28 0.24
C THR A 42 23.73 -11.46 -0.15
N VAL A 43 24.55 -10.44 0.13
CA VAL A 43 26.01 -10.48 -0.07
C VAL A 43 26.67 -11.62 0.73
N SER A 44 26.05 -12.05 1.84
CA SER A 44 26.49 -13.19 2.65
C SER A 44 26.02 -14.56 2.12
N GLY A 45 25.37 -14.60 0.95
CA GLY A 45 24.87 -15.84 0.33
C GLY A 45 23.54 -16.36 0.88
N ASN A 46 22.87 -15.61 1.77
CA ASN A 46 21.57 -16.02 2.29
C ASN A 46 20.47 -15.61 1.32
N THR A 47 19.55 -16.52 1.01
CA THR A 47 18.37 -16.19 0.20
C THR A 47 17.20 -15.84 1.10
N VAL A 48 16.59 -14.68 0.86
CA VAL A 48 15.41 -14.20 1.59
C VAL A 48 14.24 -14.07 0.61
N ASN A 49 13.06 -14.52 1.05
CA ASN A 49 11.82 -14.29 0.30
C ASN A 49 11.47 -12.80 0.36
N ALA A 50 11.27 -12.20 -0.80
CA ALA A 50 10.93 -10.79 -0.93
C ALA A 50 9.74 -10.63 -1.87
N ARG A 51 9.21 -9.42 -1.92
CA ARG A 51 8.15 -9.04 -2.85
C ARG A 51 8.60 -7.81 -3.62
N SER A 52 8.34 -7.82 -4.93
CA SER A 52 8.55 -6.65 -5.79
C SER A 52 7.20 -6.10 -6.22
N VAL A 53 7.14 -4.80 -6.41
CA VAL A 53 5.97 -4.08 -6.92
C VAL A 53 6.30 -3.56 -8.31
N THR A 54 5.32 -3.50 -9.20
CA THR A 54 5.47 -2.80 -10.48
C THR A 54 5.66 -1.29 -10.26
N SER A 55 6.16 -0.57 -11.27
CA SER A 55 6.22 0.90 -11.26
C SER A 55 5.53 1.46 -12.50
N ASN A 56 4.24 1.15 -12.63
CA ASN A 56 3.43 1.72 -13.71
C ASN A 56 3.30 3.23 -13.50
N GLN A 57 3.47 4.00 -14.58
CA GLN A 57 3.45 5.45 -14.52
C GLN A 57 2.06 5.97 -14.14
N LEU A 58 2.01 6.97 -13.24
CA LEU A 58 0.80 7.70 -12.88
C LEU A 58 0.86 9.14 -13.42
N ASP A 59 0.04 9.42 -14.42
CA ASP A 59 -0.11 10.76 -14.99
C ASP A 59 -1.37 11.45 -14.44
N LEU A 60 -1.16 12.41 -13.54
CA LEU A 60 -2.22 13.28 -13.00
C LEU A 60 -2.47 14.46 -13.96
N PRO A 61 -3.73 14.89 -14.18
CA PRO A 61 -4.96 14.39 -13.59
C PRO A 61 -5.67 13.31 -14.44
N THR A 62 -5.02 12.75 -15.47
CA THR A 62 -5.62 11.73 -16.35
C THR A 62 -6.07 10.50 -15.59
N LYS A 63 -5.27 10.08 -14.60
CA LYS A 63 -5.58 9.01 -13.65
C LYS A 63 -5.63 9.61 -12.25
N MET A 64 -6.65 9.28 -11.48
CA MET A 64 -6.97 9.93 -10.19
C MET A 64 -6.28 9.25 -8.99
N GLY A 65 -5.20 8.52 -9.24
CA GLY A 65 -4.48 7.78 -8.22
C GLY A 65 -4.11 6.37 -8.66
N TRP A 66 -3.82 5.55 -7.67
CA TRP A 66 -3.34 4.18 -7.85
C TRP A 66 -3.98 3.22 -6.86
N TYR A 67 -3.91 1.92 -7.17
CA TYR A 67 -4.31 0.86 -6.26
C TYR A 67 -3.42 -0.37 -6.36
N ILE A 68 -3.39 -1.14 -5.28
CA ILE A 68 -2.71 -2.42 -5.17
C ILE A 68 -3.69 -3.43 -4.60
N ASP A 69 -3.79 -4.59 -5.23
CA ASP A 69 -4.52 -5.74 -4.67
C ASP A 69 -3.54 -6.68 -3.98
N PHE A 70 -3.82 -7.07 -2.74
CA PHE A 70 -3.04 -8.07 -1.99
C PHE A 70 -3.46 -9.48 -2.39
N SER A 71 -3.26 -9.83 -3.66
CA SER A 71 -3.72 -11.10 -4.24
C SER A 71 -2.69 -12.23 -4.17
N LEU A 72 -1.44 -11.93 -3.80
CA LEU A 72 -0.35 -12.91 -3.79
C LEU A 72 -0.50 -13.91 -2.64
N SER A 73 -0.95 -13.44 -1.48
CA SER A 73 -1.37 -14.26 -0.34
C SER A 73 -2.86 -14.08 -0.12
N PRO A 74 -3.70 -15.11 -0.38
CA PRO A 74 -5.14 -15.03 -0.11
C PRO A 74 -5.41 -14.68 1.36
N GLY A 75 -6.31 -13.74 1.60
CA GLY A 75 -6.66 -13.28 2.94
C GLY A 75 -5.70 -12.25 3.56
N GLU A 76 -4.64 -11.86 2.84
CA GLU A 76 -3.73 -10.82 3.31
C GLU A 76 -4.46 -9.48 3.47
N ALA A 77 -4.37 -8.93 4.69
CA ALA A 77 -5.06 -7.73 5.11
C ALA A 77 -4.08 -6.75 5.73
N VAL A 78 -4.32 -5.46 5.55
CA VAL A 78 -3.54 -4.43 6.24
C VAL A 78 -4.05 -4.30 7.66
N VAL A 79 -3.15 -4.48 8.62
CA VAL A 79 -3.48 -4.52 10.06
C VAL A 79 -3.06 -3.27 10.83
N THR A 80 -2.24 -2.42 10.21
CA THR A 80 -1.67 -1.23 10.85
C THR A 80 -1.92 0.03 10.04
N GLU A 81 -1.88 1.17 10.73
CA GLU A 81 -1.93 2.47 10.07
C GLU A 81 -0.67 2.68 9.21
N PRO A 82 -0.83 2.97 7.90
CA PRO A 82 0.31 3.27 7.04
C PRO A 82 1.10 4.49 7.51
N ALA A 83 2.43 4.42 7.49
CA ALA A 83 3.31 5.52 7.84
C ALA A 83 3.98 6.11 6.59
N LEU A 84 3.88 7.42 6.39
CA LEU A 84 4.54 8.12 5.29
C LEU A 84 5.81 8.81 5.78
N VAL A 85 6.97 8.39 5.28
CA VAL A 85 8.28 8.96 5.63
C VAL A 85 9.10 9.15 4.36
N ASP A 86 9.54 10.38 4.08
CA ASP A 86 10.38 10.74 2.92
C ASP A 86 9.89 10.18 1.57
N GLY A 87 8.57 10.08 1.40
CA GLY A 87 7.92 9.58 0.20
C GLY A 87 7.79 8.06 0.12
N ALA A 88 8.29 7.31 1.10
CA ALA A 88 7.97 5.91 1.29
C ALA A 88 6.70 5.79 2.15
N LEU A 89 5.70 5.07 1.63
CA LEU A 89 4.52 4.65 2.37
C LEU A 89 4.77 3.24 2.90
N PHE A 90 5.01 3.15 4.20
CA PHE A 90 5.20 1.90 4.92
C PHE A 90 3.87 1.28 5.29
N VAL A 91 3.68 0.02 4.93
CA VAL A 91 2.44 -0.73 5.19
C VAL A 91 2.80 -2.12 5.68
N THR A 92 2.24 -2.52 6.82
CA THR A 92 2.35 -3.89 7.31
C THR A 92 1.03 -4.62 7.07
N THR A 93 1.11 -5.76 6.41
CA THR A 93 0.00 -6.68 6.21
C THR A 93 0.23 -7.96 6.97
N ASP A 94 -0.86 -8.59 7.39
CA ASP A 94 -0.87 -9.93 7.96
C ASP A 94 -1.80 -10.81 7.12
N GLN A 95 -1.34 -12.04 6.89
CA GLN A 95 -2.17 -13.11 6.37
C GLN A 95 -2.65 -13.98 7.55
N PRO A 96 -3.96 -14.06 7.81
CA PRO A 96 -4.50 -14.98 8.80
C PRO A 96 -4.09 -16.41 8.49
N SER A 97 -3.72 -17.18 9.51
CA SER A 97 -3.75 -18.64 9.41
C SER A 97 -5.12 -19.12 9.85
N GLY A 98 -5.69 -20.07 9.10
CA GLY A 98 -6.98 -20.71 9.45
C GLY A 98 -6.95 -21.55 10.75
N ILE A 99 -5.95 -21.35 11.63
CA ILE A 99 -5.75 -22.09 12.87
C ILE A 99 -5.54 -21.09 14.00
N SER A 100 -6.56 -20.88 14.83
CA SER A 100 -6.60 -19.83 15.86
C SER A 100 -5.66 -20.02 17.06
N CYS A 101 -5.01 -21.19 17.18
CA CYS A 101 -4.33 -21.60 18.41
C CYS A 101 -2.90 -22.11 18.21
N GLU A 102 -2.47 -22.30 16.97
CA GLU A 102 -1.07 -22.57 16.62
C GLU A 102 -0.52 -21.29 16.01
N GLY A 103 0.23 -20.53 16.80
CA GLY A 103 0.75 -19.23 16.38
C GLY A 103 1.45 -19.32 15.03
N GLY A 104 0.95 -18.57 14.06
CA GLY A 104 1.57 -18.45 12.75
C GLY A 104 0.77 -17.48 11.90
N PHE A 105 1.24 -16.24 11.78
CA PHE A 105 0.76 -15.31 10.76
C PHE A 105 1.94 -14.98 9.86
N ASN A 106 1.68 -14.89 8.55
CA ASN A 106 2.70 -14.40 7.62
C ASN A 106 2.52 -12.90 7.52
N SER A 107 3.49 -12.15 8.02
CA SER A 107 3.50 -10.69 7.93
C SER A 107 4.40 -10.22 6.79
N TRP A 108 3.99 -9.16 6.12
CA TRP A 108 4.82 -8.48 5.12
C TRP A 108 4.92 -7.00 5.44
N LEU A 109 6.14 -6.48 5.37
CA LEU A 109 6.39 -5.05 5.40
C LEU A 109 6.66 -4.58 3.97
N TYR A 110 5.85 -3.64 3.50
CA TYR A 110 6.03 -2.97 2.22
C TYR A 110 6.50 -1.55 2.39
N ALA A 111 7.27 -1.09 1.42
CA ALA A 111 7.57 0.33 1.20
C ALA A 111 7.15 0.68 -0.23
N PHE A 112 6.02 1.36 -0.36
CA PHE A 112 5.51 1.84 -1.65
C PHE A 112 5.94 3.29 -1.88
N ASN A 113 6.12 3.69 -3.13
CA ASN A 113 6.19 5.11 -3.46
C ASN A 113 4.81 5.73 -3.30
N TYR A 114 4.65 6.74 -2.43
CA TYR A 114 3.33 7.33 -2.16
C TYR A 114 2.67 7.96 -3.39
N ARG A 115 3.47 8.40 -4.38
CA ARG A 115 2.97 9.12 -5.56
C ARG A 115 2.25 8.20 -6.53
N ASP A 116 2.81 7.02 -6.80
CA ASP A 116 2.35 6.12 -7.86
C ASP A 116 2.00 4.71 -7.36
N GLY A 117 2.23 4.42 -6.08
CA GLY A 117 2.04 3.11 -5.47
C GLY A 117 3.08 2.07 -5.89
N GLY A 118 4.08 2.47 -6.68
CA GLY A 118 5.03 1.56 -7.28
C GLY A 118 6.17 1.20 -6.35
N LEU A 119 7.17 0.52 -6.93
CA LEU A 119 8.41 0.20 -6.22
C LEU A 119 9.07 1.48 -5.72
N PHE A 120 9.40 1.51 -4.42
CA PHE A 120 10.20 2.60 -3.87
C PHE A 120 11.67 2.46 -4.35
N PRO A 121 12.24 3.47 -5.03
CA PRO A 121 13.49 3.32 -5.78
C PRO A 121 14.76 3.28 -4.91
N TYR A 122 14.65 3.53 -3.60
CA TYR A 122 15.80 3.50 -2.70
C TYR A 122 15.81 2.21 -1.87
N PRO A 123 16.87 1.39 -1.94
CA PRO A 123 17.06 0.34 -0.95
C PRO A 123 17.16 1.00 0.44
N PHE A 124 16.70 0.31 1.49
CA PHE A 124 16.56 0.82 2.86
C PHE A 124 17.87 1.29 3.55
N SER A 125 18.97 1.48 2.83
CA SER A 125 20.17 2.14 3.33
C SER A 125 19.94 3.66 3.35
N MET A 126 19.36 4.16 4.43
CA MET A 126 19.34 5.59 4.72
C MET A 126 20.78 6.07 4.98
N ARG A 127 21.41 6.65 3.95
CA ARG A 127 22.54 7.57 4.15
C ARG A 127 21.91 8.96 4.28
N PRO A 128 22.15 9.72 5.37
CA PRO A 128 21.50 11.01 5.56
C PRO A 128 22.15 12.02 4.60
N THR A 129 21.66 12.08 3.37
CA THR A 129 21.84 13.26 2.52
C THR A 129 20.54 14.05 2.60
N ALA A 130 20.62 15.19 3.28
CA ALA A 130 19.53 16.14 3.41
C ALA A 130 19.15 16.69 2.03
N GLU A 131 18.28 16.01 1.31
CA GLU A 131 17.58 16.57 0.16
C GLU A 131 16.17 16.94 0.61
N ARG A 132 15.93 18.25 0.73
CA ARG A 132 14.62 18.79 1.12
C ARG A 132 13.58 18.37 0.09
N TYR A 133 12.80 17.34 0.39
CA TYR A 133 11.52 17.15 -0.30
C TYR A 133 10.54 18.24 0.18
N PRO A 134 9.88 18.98 -0.73
CA PRO A 134 8.88 19.96 -0.34
C PRO A 134 7.72 19.25 0.35
N ARG A 135 7.38 19.69 1.56
CA ARG A 135 6.21 19.21 2.30
C ARG A 135 4.95 19.45 1.45
N PRO A 136 4.17 18.42 1.08
CA PRO A 136 2.96 18.63 0.32
C PRO A 136 1.92 19.32 1.22
N SER A 137 1.43 20.47 0.77
CA SER A 137 0.38 21.26 1.41
C SER A 137 -1.04 20.74 1.12
N ARG A 138 -1.17 19.53 0.56
CA ARG A 138 -2.45 18.88 0.25
C ARG A 138 -2.31 17.39 0.57
N MET A 139 -3.11 16.96 1.54
CA MET A 139 -3.01 15.68 2.23
C MET A 139 -3.32 14.52 1.28
N TRP A 140 -2.48 13.49 1.33
CA TRP A 140 -2.82 12.16 0.85
C TRP A 140 -3.52 11.42 2.00
N GLN A 141 -4.73 10.92 1.76
CA GLN A 141 -5.41 10.02 2.69
C GLN A 141 -5.28 8.59 2.16
N ALA A 142 -4.56 7.75 2.89
CA ALA A 142 -4.57 6.31 2.68
C ALA A 142 -5.85 5.77 3.35
N CYS A 143 -6.75 5.19 2.57
CA CYS A 143 -7.98 4.60 3.10
C CYS A 143 -8.02 3.08 2.89
N LEU A 144 -8.47 2.38 3.93
CA LEU A 144 -8.24 0.95 4.14
C LEU A 144 -9.46 0.05 3.97
N SER A 145 -10.59 0.56 3.48
CA SER A 145 -11.81 -0.24 3.26
C SER A 145 -12.88 0.56 2.51
N GLU A 146 -13.85 -0.13 1.90
CA GLU A 146 -15.07 0.45 1.30
C GLU A 146 -15.85 1.37 2.24
N THR A 147 -15.63 1.28 3.55
CA THR A 147 -16.30 2.13 4.56
C THR A 147 -15.80 3.58 4.57
N CYS A 148 -14.66 3.87 3.94
CA CYS A 148 -14.15 5.23 3.77
C CYS A 148 -14.87 6.03 2.66
N MET A 149 -15.96 5.51 2.07
CA MET A 149 -16.76 6.29 1.12
C MET A 149 -17.77 7.27 1.77
N ARG A 150 -17.89 7.31 3.10
CA ARG A 150 -18.87 8.17 3.78
C ARG A 150 -18.39 8.75 5.10
N ARG A 151 -17.56 9.80 5.10
CA ARG A 151 -17.52 10.76 6.21
C ARG A 151 -17.27 12.19 5.74
N GLY A 152 -18.37 12.87 5.40
CA GLY A 152 -18.48 14.32 5.53
C GLY A 152 -19.21 14.65 6.82
N ARG A 153 -18.48 14.99 7.88
CA ARG A 153 -18.99 15.89 8.94
C ARG A 153 -17.83 16.48 9.74
N ALA A 154 -17.51 17.74 9.46
CA ALA A 154 -16.84 18.60 10.41
C ALA A 154 -17.86 19.01 11.49
N GLN A 155 -17.48 18.92 12.76
CA GLN A 155 -18.13 19.60 13.87
C GLN A 155 -17.04 20.13 14.81
N PRO A 156 -17.35 21.20 15.57
CA PRO A 156 -16.75 22.53 15.47
C PRO A 156 -15.34 22.69 16.05
#